data_AF-A0A382FZR3-F1
#
_entry.id   AF-A0A382FZR3-F1
#
_cell.length_a   1.000
_cell.length_b   1.000
_cell.length_c   1.000
_cell.angle_alpha   90.00
_cell.angle_beta   90.00
_cell.angle_gamma   90.00
#
_symmetry.space_group_name_H-M   'P 1'
#
loop_
_entity.id
_entity.type
_entity.pdbx_description
1 polymer ?
#
loop_
_entity_poly.entity_id
_entity_poly.type
_entity_poly.pdbx_seq_one_letter_code
_entity_poly.pdbx_strand_id
1 'polypeptide(L)'
;MWIRKNHLDWLKGRHLPIPTQIVSNEEFYPMSQTAEQARIEKRLYEMAGYNARRLGMSRREFLKTSGGMATAFLAMNEVFGPVFNVATAEAMEAAAY
;
A
#
# COMPACT_ATOMS: atom_id res chain seq x y z
N MET A 1 16.36 9.83 16.02
CA MET A 1 16.33 8.53 16.73
C MET A 1 15.71 7.49 15.79
N TRP A 2 16.31 6.30 15.68
CA TRP A 2 15.74 5.20 14.88
C TRP A 2 14.45 4.68 15.54
N ILE A 3 13.42 4.43 14.75
CA ILE A 3 12.12 3.92 15.21
C ILE A 3 11.78 2.70 14.34
N ARG A 4 11.38 1.59 14.96
CA ARG A 4 10.92 0.40 14.24
C ARG A 4 9.76 0.77 13.30
N LYS A 5 9.79 0.26 12.07
CA LYS A 5 8.82 0.62 11.03
C LYS A 5 7.37 0.41 11.47
N ASN A 6 7.08 -0.71 12.14
CA ASN A 6 5.72 -1.01 12.63
C ASN A 6 5.18 0.07 13.59
N HIS A 7 6.03 0.59 14.48
CA HIS A 7 5.68 1.66 15.40
C HIS A 7 5.50 2.99 14.64
N LEU A 8 6.41 3.31 13.71
CA LEU A 8 6.27 4.49 12.86
C LEU A 8 4.98 4.48 12.05
N ASP A 9 4.61 3.32 11.52
CA ASP A 9 3.38 3.13 10.75
C ASP A 9 2.13 3.29 11.60
N TRP A 10 2.15 2.77 12.83
CA TRP A 10 1.07 3.00 13.79
C TRP A 10 0.90 4.50 14.08
N LEU A 11 2.00 5.21 14.36
CA LEU A 11 2.00 6.65 14.62
C LEU A 11 1.50 7.48 13.42
N LYS A 12 1.80 7.03 12.20
CA LYS A 12 1.40 7.70 10.96
C LYS A 12 0.05 7.22 10.40
N GLY A 13 -0.59 6.22 11.02
CA GLY A 13 -1.76 5.54 10.45
C GLY A 13 -1.50 4.85 9.10
N ARG A 14 -0.23 4.56 8.79
CA ARG A 14 0.22 3.91 7.55
C ARG A 14 0.06 2.39 7.67
N HIS A 15 -1.15 1.89 7.45
CA HIS A 15 -1.42 0.46 7.39
C HIS A 15 -1.53 -0.02 5.94
N LEU A 16 -0.44 0.16 5.19
CA LEU A 16 -0.35 -0.29 3.81
C LEU A 16 -0.04 -1.79 3.76
N PRO A 17 -0.59 -2.54 2.78
CA PRO A 17 -0.27 -3.95 2.59
C PRO A 17 1.19 -4.19 2.18
N ILE A 18 1.83 -3.20 1.56
CA ILE A 18 3.25 -3.23 1.18
C ILE A 18 3.95 -1.92 1.60
N PRO A 19 5.22 -1.99 2.06
CA PRO A 19 5.98 -0.79 2.39
C PRO A 19 6.25 0.07 1.14
N THR A 20 5.95 1.36 1.24
CA THR A 20 6.31 2.40 0.26
C THR A 20 7.58 3.14 0.68
N GLN A 21 8.46 2.48 1.42
CA GLN A 21 9.76 3.00 1.86
C GLN A 21 10.63 1.79 2.18
N ILE A 22 11.94 1.91 1.96
CA ILE A 22 12.89 0.89 2.38
C ILE A 22 12.77 0.68 3.89
N VAL A 23 12.69 -0.58 4.28
CA VAL A 23 12.70 -1.04 5.67
C VAL A 23 14.09 -1.57 6.01
N SER A 24 14.55 -1.22 7.21
CA SER A 24 15.85 -1.65 7.71
C SER A 24 15.74 -3.01 8.40
N ASN A 25 16.74 -3.85 8.18
CA ASN A 25 17.02 -5.08 8.92
C ASN A 25 17.98 -4.84 10.12
N GLU A 26 18.07 -3.59 10.60
CA GLU A 26 19.01 -3.12 11.63
C GLU A 26 20.47 -2.94 11.16
N GLU A 27 20.81 -3.26 9.91
CA GLU A 27 22.16 -3.06 9.37
C GLU A 27 22.40 -1.65 8.80
N PHE A 28 21.33 -0.91 8.50
CA PHE A 28 21.41 0.43 7.91
C PHE A 28 20.25 1.33 8.34
N TYR A 29 20.43 2.64 8.26
CA TYR A 29 19.32 3.58 8.47
C TYR A 29 18.44 3.63 7.22
N PRO A 30 17.12 3.43 7.34
CA PRO A 30 16.24 3.43 6.18
C PRO A 30 16.25 4.83 5.55
N MET A 31 16.51 4.87 4.24
CA MET A 31 16.45 6.12 3.48
C MET A 31 15.04 6.70 3.51
N SER A 32 14.94 8.02 3.41
CA SER A 32 13.65 8.71 3.31
C SER A 32 12.88 8.21 2.08
N GLN A 33 11.55 8.27 2.16
CA GLN A 33 10.66 7.95 1.04
C GLN A 33 10.99 8.84 -0.17
N THR A 34 11.16 8.24 -1.35
CA THR A 34 11.37 9.00 -2.60
C THR A 34 10.07 9.64 -3.10
N ALA A 35 10.17 10.55 -4.07
CA ALA A 35 8.99 11.18 -4.68
C ALA A 35 8.08 10.12 -5.35
N GLU A 36 8.66 9.17 -6.06
CA GLU A 36 8.00 8.04 -6.70
C GLU A 36 7.25 7.20 -5.65
N GLN A 37 7.93 6.83 -4.57
CA GLN A 37 7.35 6.05 -3.49
C GLN A 37 6.18 6.78 -2.80
N ALA A 38 6.29 8.09 -2.62
CA ALA A 38 5.18 8.91 -2.10
C ALA A 38 4.00 8.98 -3.09
N ARG A 39 4.26 8.99 -4.41
CA ARG A 39 3.21 8.91 -5.44
C ARG A 39 2.46 7.58 -5.36
N ILE A 40 3.15 6.45 -5.16
CA ILE A 40 2.52 5.12 -4.98
C ILE A 40 1.58 5.14 -3.79
N GLU A 41 2.05 5.64 -2.64
CA GLU A 41 1.24 5.71 -1.41
C GLU A 41 -0.03 6.54 -1.61
N LYS A 42 0.10 7.72 -2.23
CA LYS A 42 -1.03 8.57 -2.57
C LYS A 42 -2.02 7.83 -3.47
N ARG A 43 -1.52 7.19 -4.52
CA ARG A 43 -2.36 6.49 -5.50
C ARG A 43 -3.09 5.30 -4.90
N LEU A 44 -2.39 4.51 -4.09
CA LEU A 44 -2.97 3.41 -3.32
C LEU A 44 -4.11 3.89 -2.43
N TYR A 45 -3.93 5.00 -1.69
CA TYR A 45 -5.01 5.53 -0.85
C TYR A 45 -6.24 5.98 -1.63
N GLU A 46 -6.05 6.60 -2.80
CA GLU A 46 -7.15 7.02 -3.67
C GLU A 46 -7.94 5.82 -4.19
N MET A 47 -7.24 4.82 -4.76
CA MET A 47 -7.85 3.61 -5.29
C MET A 47 -8.53 2.80 -4.19
N ALA A 48 -7.87 2.60 -3.04
CA ALA A 48 -8.45 1.91 -1.90
C ALA A 48 -9.68 2.64 -1.35
N GLY A 49 -9.67 3.98 -1.29
CA GLY A 49 -10.83 4.77 -0.88
C GLY A 49 -12.00 4.69 -1.86
N TYR A 50 -11.72 4.56 -3.15
CA TYR A 50 -12.75 4.31 -4.16
C TYR A 50 -13.34 2.88 -4.04
N ASN A 51 -12.48 1.86 -3.97
CA ASN A 51 -12.88 0.46 -3.92
C ASN A 51 -13.63 0.12 -2.62
N ALA A 52 -13.11 0.57 -1.47
CA ALA A 52 -13.73 0.34 -0.16
C ALA A 52 -15.15 0.91 -0.08
N ARG A 53 -15.38 2.12 -0.63
CA ARG A 53 -16.71 2.74 -0.70
C ARG A 53 -17.68 1.90 -1.53
N ARG A 54 -17.24 1.35 -2.66
CA ARG A 54 -18.08 0.49 -3.52
C ARG A 54 -18.43 -0.84 -2.86
N LEU A 55 -17.54 -1.34 -2.00
CA LEU A 55 -17.71 -2.59 -1.26
C LEU A 55 -18.35 -2.40 0.12
N GLY A 56 -18.73 -1.17 0.49
CA GLY A 56 -19.40 -0.89 1.77
C GLY A 56 -18.54 -1.11 3.01
N MET A 57 -17.22 -1.00 2.90
CA MET A 57 -16.28 -1.18 4.03
C MET A 57 -15.33 0.01 4.20
N SER A 58 -14.64 0.08 5.34
CA SER A 58 -13.64 1.12 5.55
C SER A 58 -12.40 0.88 4.67
N ARG A 59 -11.69 1.96 4.31
CA ARG A 59 -10.41 1.87 3.60
C ARG A 59 -9.41 0.97 4.32
N ARG A 60 -9.39 1.00 5.66
CA ARG A 60 -8.48 0.20 6.48
C ARG A 60 -8.81 -1.29 6.43
N GLU A 61 -10.09 -1.65 6.41
CA GLU A 61 -10.52 -3.04 6.21
C GLU A 61 -10.18 -3.51 4.79
N PHE A 62 -10.46 -2.69 3.78
CA PHE A 62 -10.12 -3.00 2.39
C PHE A 62 -8.62 -3.23 2.18
N LEU A 63 -7.75 -2.39 2.75
CA LEU A 63 -6.30 -2.56 2.60
C LEU A 63 -5.75 -3.86 3.24
N LYS A 64 -6.56 -4.59 4.02
CA LYS A 64 -6.22 -5.90 4.58
C LYS A 64 -6.67 -7.08 3.72
N THR A 65 -7.42 -6.86 2.65
CA THR A 65 -7.92 -7.92 1.77
C THR A 65 -6.94 -8.20 0.62
N SER A 66 -7.21 -9.27 -0.13
CA SER A 66 -6.55 -9.55 -1.42
C SER A 66 -6.70 -8.39 -2.41
N GLY A 67 -7.90 -7.81 -2.53
CA GLY A 67 -8.13 -6.62 -3.35
C GLY A 67 -7.32 -5.40 -2.90
N GLY A 68 -7.07 -5.25 -1.60
CA GLY A 68 -6.14 -4.25 -1.06
C GLY A 68 -4.70 -4.45 -1.56
N MET A 69 -4.21 -5.69 -1.58
CA MET A 69 -2.91 -6.05 -2.12
C MET A 69 -2.82 -5.82 -3.63
N ALA A 70 -3.82 -6.28 -4.39
CA ALA A 70 -3.90 -6.07 -5.84
C ALA A 70 -3.91 -4.58 -6.19
N THR A 71 -4.65 -3.77 -5.42
CA THR A 71 -4.66 -2.31 -5.56
C THR A 71 -3.27 -1.71 -5.36
N ALA A 72 -2.48 -2.24 -4.42
CA ALA A 72 -1.13 -1.76 -4.16
C ALA A 72 -0.17 -2.09 -5.32
N PHE A 73 -0.29 -3.28 -5.93
CA PHE A 73 0.46 -3.63 -7.13
C PHE A 73 0.06 -2.79 -8.34
N LEU A 74 -1.23 -2.50 -8.53
CA LEU A 74 -1.68 -1.59 -9.58
C LEU A 74 -1.10 -0.18 -9.38
N ALA A 75 -1.09 0.33 -8.15
CA ALA A 75 -0.50 1.63 -7.84
C ALA A 75 1.02 1.66 -8.10
N MET A 76 1.74 0.57 -7.83
CA MET A 76 3.14 0.43 -8.20
C MET A 76 3.32 0.41 -9.72
N ASN A 77 2.45 -0.30 -10.44
CA ASN A 77 2.50 -0.37 -11.89
C ASN A 77 2.29 0.99 -12.56
N GLU A 78 1.38 1.81 -12.02
CA GLU A 78 1.15 3.17 -12.53
C GLU A 78 2.38 4.08 -12.37
N VAL A 79 3.23 3.86 -11.35
CA VAL A 79 4.40 4.72 -11.08
C VAL A 79 5.68 4.19 -11.72
N PHE A 80 5.89 2.87 -11.72
CA PHE A 80 7.14 2.25 -12.15
C PHE A 80 7.02 1.46 -13.47
N GLY A 81 5.84 1.44 -14.10
CA GLY A 81 5.57 0.61 -15.28
C GLY A 81 5.13 -0.81 -14.88
N PRO A 82 4.87 -1.71 -15.85
CA PRO A 82 4.23 -3.00 -15.61
C PRO A 82 5.19 -4.02 -14.96
N VAL A 83 5.47 -3.83 -13.67
CA VAL A 83 6.38 -4.68 -12.87
C VAL A 83 5.64 -5.89 -12.28
N PHE A 84 4.37 -5.74 -11.95
CA PHE A 84 3.53 -6.79 -11.38
C PHE A 84 2.47 -7.25 -12.39
N ASN A 85 2.26 -8.55 -12.49
CA ASN A 85 1.15 -9.12 -13.25
C ASN A 85 -0.11 -9.17 -12.38
N VAL A 86 -0.95 -8.15 -12.49
CA VAL A 86 -2.19 -7.99 -11.71
C VAL A 86 -3.27 -7.39 -12.61
N ALA A 87 -4.45 -8.01 -12.65
CA ALA A 87 -5.59 -7.44 -13.37
C ALA A 87 -6.32 -6.39 -12.52
N THR A 88 -6.92 -5.38 -13.17
CA THR A 88 -7.75 -4.39 -12.48
C THR A 88 -8.98 -5.01 -11.80
N ALA A 89 -9.46 -6.14 -12.31
CA ALA A 89 -10.57 -6.90 -11.72
C ALA A 89 -10.22 -7.45 -10.33
N GLU A 90 -8.96 -7.87 -10.11
CA GLU A 90 -8.50 -8.41 -8.82
C GLU A 90 -8.59 -7.35 -7.70
N ALA A 91 -8.50 -6.07 -8.02
CA ALA A 91 -8.69 -4.99 -7.05
C ALA A 91 -10.14 -4.81 -6.56
N MET A 92 -11.13 -5.38 -7.28
CA MET A 92 -12.52 -5.43 -6.86
C MET A 92 -12.84 -6.68 -6.03
N GLU A 93 -11.92 -7.63 -5.90
CA GLU A 93 -12.14 -8.84 -5.11
C GLU A 93 -11.99 -8.52 -3.62
N ALA A 94 -13.09 -8.63 -2.88
CA ALA A 94 -13.07 -8.47 -1.42
C ALA A 94 -12.52 -9.72 -0.70
N ALA A 95 -12.28 -10.82 -1.40
CA ALA A 95 -12.11 -12.14 -0.80
C ALA A 95 -10.72 -12.32 -0.17
N ALA A 96 -10.63 -12.04 1.13
CA ALA A 96 -9.79 -12.82 2.02
C ALA A 96 -10.66 -13.97 2.59
N TYR A 97 -10.27 -15.21 2.33
CA TYR A 97 -10.72 -16.37 3.12
C TYR A 97 -9.85 -16.50 4.35
#